data_AF-A0A9D8VBJ4-F1
#
_entry.id   AF-A0A9D8VBJ4-F1
#
_cell.length_a   1.000
_cell.length_b   1.000
_cell.length_c   1.000
_cell.angle_alpha   90.00
_cell.angle_beta   90.00
_cell.angle_gamma   90.00
#
_symmetry.space_group_name_H-M   'P 1'
#
loop_
_entity.id
_entity.type
_entity.pdbx_description
1 polymer ?
#
loop_
_entity_poly.entity_id
_entity_poly.type
_entity_poly.pdbx_seq_one_letter_code
_entity_poly.pdbx_strand_id
1 'polypeptide(L)'
;MKRVPYFFTVVGLSLSLTACEIERGQMDGDDELETYVVADADLQQFRSDIRSELSELEGEIDELEARAAQAGDEMREAYNEQVAELREEYREAAARLDRVEAESEQEWNEFQSDVRATVREVDDAIDHAQIEFAEDMNELQAVAAAQLDELDRDIEALEARADQEAREAVAELREERAELASNLEQLGNATAEEFREARAEVAEGFNNLWSSLRDIDVPHVHVTVHDA
;
A
#
# COMPACT_ATOMS: atom_id res chain seq x y z
N MET A 1 -65.20 -19.38 70.62
CA MET A 1 -64.38 -20.39 69.92
C MET A 1 -63.59 -21.19 70.96
N LYS A 2 -63.42 -22.48 70.69
CA LYS A 2 -63.13 -23.56 71.63
C LYS A 2 -61.66 -23.62 72.07
N ARG A 3 -61.47 -24.02 73.33
CA ARG A 3 -60.24 -24.52 74.01
C ARG A 3 -59.82 -25.87 73.37
N VAL A 4 -58.57 -26.36 73.38
CA VAL A 4 -57.76 -26.99 74.48
C VAL A 4 -56.48 -27.57 73.78
N PRO A 5 -55.33 -27.73 74.48
CA PRO A 5 -54.03 -28.13 73.96
C PRO A 5 -53.76 -29.65 74.03
N TYR A 6 -52.66 -30.12 73.42
CA TYR A 6 -52.09 -31.43 73.69
C TYR A 6 -50.56 -31.35 73.90
N PHE A 7 -50.20 -31.40 75.18
CA PHE A 7 -49.03 -32.13 75.70
C PHE A 7 -49.08 -33.59 75.20
N PHE A 8 -47.95 -34.23 74.91
CA PHE A 8 -47.58 -35.55 75.46
C PHE A 8 -46.14 -35.94 75.07
N THR A 9 -45.29 -36.01 76.10
CA THR A 9 -44.22 -37.00 76.38
C THR A 9 -43.05 -37.24 75.40
N VAL A 10 -41.87 -36.84 75.89
CA VAL A 10 -40.58 -37.54 75.78
C VAL A 10 -40.64 -38.92 76.48
N VAL A 11 -40.01 -39.94 75.91
CA VAL A 11 -39.33 -41.16 76.48
C VAL A 11 -39.05 -42.06 75.26
N GLY A 12 -37.83 -42.32 74.82
CA GLY A 12 -36.79 -43.19 75.41
C GLY A 12 -36.01 -43.77 74.21
N LEU A 13 -34.73 -43.47 74.01
CA LEU A 13 -33.56 -44.19 74.56
C LEU A 13 -33.49 -45.67 74.12
N SER A 14 -32.77 -45.91 73.02
CA SER A 14 -32.09 -47.19 72.78
C SER A 14 -30.84 -46.97 71.91
N LEU A 15 -29.76 -46.55 72.57
CA LEU A 15 -28.40 -46.76 72.10
C LEU A 15 -28.09 -48.24 72.26
N SER A 16 -28.02 -48.97 71.15
CA SER A 16 -27.39 -50.29 71.11
C SER A 16 -26.02 -50.12 70.48
N LEU A 17 -25.01 -49.98 71.35
CA LEU A 17 -23.63 -50.27 71.02
C LEU A 17 -23.50 -51.78 70.90
N THR A 18 -23.24 -52.27 69.69
CA THR A 18 -22.71 -53.63 69.47
C THR A 18 -21.31 -53.46 68.90
N ALA A 19 -20.35 -54.06 69.60
CA ALA A 19 -18.92 -53.99 69.31
C ALA A 19 -18.54 -54.86 68.11
N CYS A 20 -17.58 -54.35 67.34
CA CYS A 20 -16.67 -54.99 66.38
C CYS A 20 -17.08 -56.31 65.71
N GLU A 21 -17.29 -56.25 64.40
CA GLU A 21 -16.78 -57.29 63.50
C GLU A 21 -16.17 -56.61 62.27
N ILE A 22 -14.91 -56.95 62.00
CA ILE A 22 -14.11 -56.46 60.87
C ILE A 22 -14.47 -57.31 59.67
N GLU A 23 -15.13 -56.73 58.67
CA GLU A 23 -15.17 -57.27 57.30
C GLU A 23 -14.54 -56.28 56.33
N ARG A 24 -13.62 -56.82 55.54
CA ARG A 24 -12.94 -56.15 54.45
C ARG A 24 -13.89 -55.95 53.28
N GLY A 25 -13.82 -54.79 52.66
CA GLY A 25 -14.16 -54.64 51.24
C GLY A 25 -15.31 -53.69 50.97
N GLN A 26 -14.97 -52.42 50.73
CA GLN A 26 -15.52 -51.60 49.66
C GLN A 26 -14.67 -50.33 49.65
N MET A 27 -13.76 -50.21 48.68
CA MET A 27 -13.29 -48.88 48.30
C MET A 27 -14.48 -48.26 47.56
N ASP A 28 -15.20 -47.36 48.24
CA ASP A 28 -16.12 -46.44 47.59
C ASP A 28 -15.28 -45.54 46.68
N GLY A 29 -15.17 -45.97 45.42
CA GLY A 29 -14.76 -45.13 44.32
C GLY A 29 -15.97 -44.35 43.83
N ASP A 30 -16.44 -43.42 44.66
CA ASP A 30 -17.24 -42.29 44.22
C ASP A 30 -16.31 -41.06 44.24
N ASP A 31 -15.24 -41.09 43.43
CA ASP A 31 -14.78 -39.83 42.85
C ASP A 31 -15.74 -39.56 41.69
N GLU A 32 -16.79 -38.84 42.06
CA GLU A 32 -17.72 -38.15 41.19
C GLU A 32 -16.87 -37.45 40.12
N LEU A 33 -16.83 -38.01 38.91
CA LEU A 33 -16.34 -37.30 37.73
C LEU A 33 -17.32 -36.14 37.54
N GLU A 34 -17.07 -35.03 38.23
CA GLU A 34 -17.75 -33.76 38.03
C GLU A 34 -17.41 -33.37 36.59
N THR A 35 -18.30 -33.74 35.66
CA THR A 35 -18.16 -33.41 34.26
C THR A 35 -18.26 -31.90 34.18
N TYR A 36 -17.11 -31.25 34.14
CA TYR A 36 -17.01 -29.80 34.12
C TYR A 36 -17.39 -29.32 32.73
N VAL A 37 -18.68 -29.04 32.55
CA VAL A 37 -19.20 -28.40 31.34
C VAL A 37 -18.77 -26.93 31.40
N VAL A 38 -18.03 -26.47 30.39
CA VAL A 38 -17.72 -25.05 30.21
C VAL A 38 -19.00 -24.24 30.34
N ALA A 39 -19.00 -23.22 31.20
CA ALA A 39 -20.17 -22.38 31.37
C ALA A 39 -20.49 -21.67 30.04
N ASP A 40 -21.70 -21.85 29.53
CA ASP A 40 -22.16 -21.26 28.26
C ASP A 40 -21.92 -19.75 28.17
N ALA A 41 -21.93 -19.05 29.31
CA ALA A 41 -21.60 -17.63 29.42
C ALA A 41 -20.13 -17.30 29.07
N ASP A 42 -19.16 -18.13 29.50
CA ASP A 42 -17.74 -17.89 29.23
C ASP A 42 -17.40 -18.11 27.76
N LEU A 43 -18.03 -19.11 27.14
CA LEU A 43 -17.94 -19.35 25.70
C LEU A 43 -18.54 -18.19 24.90
N GLN A 44 -19.72 -17.70 25.30
CA GLN A 44 -20.36 -16.57 24.62
C GLN A 44 -19.52 -15.29 24.73
N GLN A 45 -18.96 -15.01 25.91
CA GLN A 45 -18.09 -13.85 26.11
C GLN A 45 -16.83 -13.95 25.24
N PHE A 46 -16.13 -15.09 25.28
CA PHE A 46 -14.93 -15.30 24.46
C PHE A 46 -15.23 -15.17 22.96
N ARG A 47 -16.35 -15.74 22.49
CA ARG A 47 -16.80 -15.58 21.10
C ARG A 47 -17.08 -14.14 20.74
N SER A 48 -17.68 -13.38 21.65
CA SER A 48 -17.93 -11.95 21.42
C SER A 48 -16.62 -11.17 21.30
N ASP A 49 -15.67 -11.43 22.21
CA ASP A 49 -14.38 -10.73 22.24
C ASP A 49 -13.59 -11.00 20.94
N ILE A 50 -13.40 -12.28 20.57
CA ILE A 50 -12.66 -12.64 19.36
C ILE A 50 -13.39 -12.15 18.09
N ARG A 51 -14.73 -12.15 18.04
CA ARG A 51 -15.44 -11.58 16.88
C ARG A 51 -15.22 -10.08 16.73
N SER A 52 -15.07 -9.36 17.83
CA SER A 52 -14.74 -7.93 17.78
C SER A 52 -13.34 -7.75 17.20
N GLU A 53 -12.35 -8.48 17.72
CA GLU A 53 -10.97 -8.45 17.23
C GLU A 53 -10.90 -8.82 15.74
N LEU A 54 -11.54 -9.92 15.33
CA LEU A 54 -11.62 -10.32 13.93
C LEU A 54 -12.30 -9.25 13.06
N SER A 55 -13.39 -8.62 13.52
CA SER A 55 -14.06 -7.56 12.77
C SER A 55 -13.18 -6.31 12.57
N GLU A 56 -12.28 -6.03 13.52
CA GLU A 56 -11.29 -4.95 13.39
C GLU A 56 -10.24 -5.32 12.33
N LEU A 57 -9.67 -6.53 12.42
CA LEU A 57 -8.71 -7.04 11.43
C LEU A 57 -9.28 -7.09 10.01
N GLU A 58 -10.55 -7.47 9.83
CA GLU A 58 -11.22 -7.43 8.53
C GLU A 58 -11.24 -6.03 7.93
N GLY A 59 -11.50 -5.01 8.76
CA GLY A 59 -11.47 -3.62 8.33
C GLY A 59 -10.07 -3.16 7.89
N GLU A 60 -9.03 -3.63 8.58
CA GLU A 60 -7.64 -3.31 8.24
C GLU A 60 -7.16 -4.02 6.96
N ILE A 61 -7.57 -5.27 6.75
CA ILE A 61 -7.34 -6.00 5.49
C ILE A 61 -8.04 -5.27 4.33
N ASP A 62 -9.28 -4.82 4.50
CA ASP A 62 -10.02 -4.07 3.47
C ASP A 62 -9.34 -2.72 3.18
N GLU A 63 -8.76 -2.05 4.19
CA GLU A 63 -7.97 -0.83 3.99
C GLU A 63 -6.68 -1.11 3.20
N LEU A 64 -5.96 -2.19 3.53
CA LEU A 64 -4.78 -2.62 2.78
C LEU A 64 -5.12 -2.92 1.31
N GLU A 65 -6.23 -3.60 1.04
CA GLU A 65 -6.71 -3.87 -0.32
C GLU A 65 -7.00 -2.57 -1.08
N ALA A 66 -7.66 -1.61 -0.43
CA ALA A 66 -7.96 -0.31 -1.03
C ALA A 66 -6.69 0.53 -1.32
N ARG A 67 -5.66 0.42 -0.47
CA ARG A 67 -4.36 1.06 -0.68
C ARG A 67 -3.59 0.39 -1.82
N ALA A 68 -3.55 -0.93 -1.87
CA ALA A 68 -2.96 -1.70 -2.97
C ALA A 68 -3.60 -1.37 -4.33
N ALA A 69 -4.93 -1.20 -4.37
CA ALA A 69 -5.63 -0.81 -5.59
C ALA A 69 -5.19 0.56 -6.13
N GLN A 70 -4.76 1.47 -5.27
CA GLN A 70 -4.25 2.80 -5.63
C GLN A 70 -2.77 2.81 -6.00
N ALA A 71 -2.03 1.74 -5.70
CA ALA A 71 -0.64 1.60 -6.07
C ALA A 71 -0.46 1.38 -7.58
N GLY A 72 0.78 1.56 -8.07
CA GLY A 72 1.18 1.20 -9.44
C GLY A 72 1.07 -0.30 -9.70
N ASP A 73 1.05 -0.71 -10.96
CA ASP A 73 0.69 -2.10 -11.35
C ASP A 73 1.61 -3.17 -10.74
N GLU A 74 2.93 -2.92 -10.64
CA GLU A 74 3.90 -3.87 -10.08
C GLU A 74 3.72 -4.05 -8.56
N MET A 75 3.55 -2.93 -7.84
CA MET A 75 3.25 -2.92 -6.39
C MET A 75 1.91 -3.59 -6.10
N ARG A 76 0.90 -3.35 -6.94
CA ARG A 76 -0.44 -3.90 -6.76
C ARG A 76 -0.44 -5.43 -6.77
N GLU A 77 0.33 -6.07 -7.66
CA GLU A 77 0.38 -7.53 -7.74
C GLU A 77 0.99 -8.14 -6.47
N ALA A 78 2.11 -7.59 -6.00
CA ALA A 78 2.77 -8.04 -4.78
C ALA A 78 1.88 -7.90 -3.53
N TYR A 79 1.18 -6.77 -3.36
CA TYR A 79 0.30 -6.59 -2.21
C TYR A 79 -0.99 -7.41 -2.30
N ASN A 80 -1.53 -7.65 -3.49
CA ASN A 80 -2.72 -8.49 -3.64
C ASN A 80 -2.46 -9.93 -3.17
N GLU A 81 -1.25 -10.45 -3.36
CA GLU A 81 -0.85 -11.76 -2.86
C GLU A 81 -0.83 -11.78 -1.32
N GLN A 82 -0.18 -10.81 -0.69
CA GLN A 82 -0.11 -10.67 0.77
C GLN A 82 -1.50 -10.48 1.41
N VAL A 83 -2.33 -9.62 0.82
CA VAL A 83 -3.72 -9.39 1.26
C VAL A 83 -4.54 -10.67 1.14
N ALA A 84 -4.33 -11.46 0.08
CA ALA A 84 -5.04 -12.72 -0.09
C ALA A 84 -4.67 -13.76 0.97
N GLU A 85 -3.40 -13.83 1.37
CA GLU A 85 -2.90 -14.69 2.45
C GLU A 85 -3.50 -14.29 3.80
N LEU A 86 -3.42 -13.00 4.16
CA LEU A 86 -4.04 -12.46 5.38
C LEU A 86 -5.54 -12.75 5.45
N ARG A 87 -6.23 -12.63 4.31
CA ARG A 87 -7.67 -12.89 4.23
C ARG A 87 -8.00 -14.37 4.39
N GLU A 88 -7.09 -15.27 4.05
CA GLU A 88 -7.27 -16.70 4.29
C GLU A 88 -7.04 -17.06 5.77
N GLU A 89 -5.98 -16.53 6.39
CA GLU A 89 -5.70 -16.72 7.82
C GLU A 89 -6.83 -16.18 8.70
N TYR A 90 -7.35 -15.00 8.36
CA TYR A 90 -8.56 -14.43 8.97
C TYR A 90 -9.75 -15.39 8.90
N ARG A 91 -10.03 -15.96 7.71
CA ARG A 91 -11.16 -16.90 7.52
C ARG A 91 -10.96 -18.18 8.32
N GLU A 92 -9.74 -18.68 8.40
CA GLU A 92 -9.43 -19.86 9.20
C GLU A 92 -9.71 -19.61 10.68
N ALA A 93 -9.25 -18.49 11.23
CA ALA A 93 -9.50 -18.09 12.61
C ALA A 93 -11.02 -17.96 12.89
N ALA A 94 -11.76 -17.27 12.02
CA ALA A 94 -13.21 -17.13 12.13
C ALA A 94 -13.94 -18.48 12.08
N ALA A 95 -13.57 -19.36 11.14
CA ALA A 95 -14.16 -20.69 11.01
C ALA A 95 -13.82 -21.60 12.19
N ARG A 96 -12.67 -21.41 12.84
CA ARG A 96 -12.28 -22.15 14.04
C ARG A 96 -13.07 -21.68 15.26
N LEU A 97 -13.34 -20.38 15.37
CA LEU A 97 -14.20 -19.80 16.41
C LEU A 97 -15.65 -20.31 16.35
N ASP A 98 -16.19 -20.46 15.15
CA ASP A 98 -17.57 -20.91 14.97
C ASP A 98 -17.73 -22.42 15.26
N ARG A 99 -16.68 -23.23 15.10
CA ARG A 99 -16.72 -24.69 15.29
C ARG A 99 -16.44 -25.18 16.71
N VAL A 100 -16.15 -24.29 17.66
CA VAL A 100 -15.77 -24.74 19.00
C VAL A 100 -16.91 -25.46 19.73
N GLU A 101 -16.61 -26.68 20.15
CA GLU A 101 -17.37 -27.52 21.07
C GLU A 101 -16.33 -28.10 22.04
N ALA A 102 -16.19 -27.52 23.24
CA ALA A 102 -15.22 -27.98 24.23
C ALA A 102 -15.89 -28.96 25.20
N GLU A 103 -15.32 -30.16 25.34
CA GLU A 103 -15.86 -31.21 26.21
C GLU A 103 -15.24 -31.16 27.62
N SER A 104 -14.13 -30.42 27.79
CA SER A 104 -13.42 -30.21 29.06
C SER A 104 -12.83 -28.80 29.21
N GLU A 105 -12.52 -28.40 30.45
CA GLU A 105 -11.87 -27.12 30.76
C GLU A 105 -10.46 -27.02 30.14
N GLN A 106 -9.72 -28.13 30.07
CA GLN A 106 -8.40 -28.15 29.44
C GLN A 106 -8.49 -27.85 27.93
N GLU A 107 -9.38 -28.54 27.21
CA GLU A 107 -9.61 -28.30 25.78
C GLU A 107 -10.09 -26.88 25.50
N TRP A 108 -10.90 -26.32 26.41
CA TRP A 108 -11.34 -24.93 26.32
C TRP A 108 -10.17 -23.94 26.46
N ASN A 109 -9.32 -24.12 27.47
CA ASN A 109 -8.17 -23.26 27.69
C ASN A 109 -7.16 -23.34 26.53
N GLU A 110 -6.91 -24.54 26.02
CA GLU A 110 -6.05 -24.77 24.84
C GLU A 110 -6.65 -24.08 23.61
N PHE A 111 -7.95 -24.24 23.37
CA PHE A 111 -8.64 -23.55 22.28
C PHE A 111 -8.56 -22.03 22.38
N GLN A 112 -8.78 -21.46 23.56
CA GLN A 112 -8.69 -20.02 23.78
C GLN A 112 -7.27 -19.50 23.50
N SER A 113 -6.26 -20.23 23.95
CA SER A 113 -4.86 -19.90 23.71
C SER A 113 -4.54 -19.90 22.22
N ASP A 114 -4.94 -20.96 21.52
CA ASP A 114 -4.69 -21.14 20.09
C ASP A 114 -5.34 -20.04 19.26
N VAL A 115 -6.64 -19.77 19.47
CA VAL A 115 -7.35 -18.73 18.72
C VAL A 115 -6.75 -17.36 18.99
N ARG A 116 -6.42 -17.04 20.24
CA ARG A 116 -5.74 -15.77 20.57
C ARG A 116 -4.33 -15.69 19.98
N ALA A 117 -3.65 -16.82 19.78
CA ALA A 117 -2.35 -16.82 19.10
C ALA A 117 -2.54 -16.49 17.61
N THR A 118 -3.46 -17.19 16.93
CA THR A 118 -3.76 -16.93 15.51
C THR A 118 -4.23 -15.50 15.26
N VAL A 119 -5.12 -14.95 16.10
CA VAL A 119 -5.57 -13.55 15.94
C VAL A 119 -4.40 -12.58 16.06
N ARG A 120 -3.47 -12.80 16.99
CA ARG A 120 -2.27 -11.96 17.12
C ARG A 120 -1.30 -12.11 15.94
N GLU A 121 -1.18 -13.32 15.41
CA GLU A 121 -0.34 -13.56 14.23
C GLU A 121 -0.88 -12.79 13.02
N VAL A 122 -2.21 -12.76 12.83
CA VAL A 122 -2.85 -11.96 11.77
C VAL A 122 -2.67 -10.46 12.01
N ASP A 123 -2.85 -9.99 13.25
CA ASP A 123 -2.63 -8.60 13.67
C ASP A 123 -1.20 -8.13 13.39
N ASP A 124 -0.20 -8.90 13.84
CA ASP A 124 1.23 -8.63 13.61
C ASP A 124 1.56 -8.62 12.10
N ALA A 125 0.95 -9.50 11.33
CA ALA A 125 1.17 -9.58 9.88
C ALA A 125 0.55 -8.39 9.12
N ILE A 126 -0.62 -7.91 9.54
CA ILE A 126 -1.24 -6.69 9.02
C ILE A 126 -0.36 -5.47 9.34
N ASP A 127 0.09 -5.33 10.59
CA ASP A 127 0.97 -4.24 11.02
C ASP A 127 2.25 -4.19 10.17
N HIS A 128 2.85 -5.37 9.92
CA HIS A 128 4.03 -5.48 9.08
C HIS A 128 3.75 -5.05 7.64
N ALA A 129 2.67 -5.55 7.04
CA ALA A 129 2.27 -5.19 5.68
C ALA A 129 1.99 -3.69 5.53
N GLN A 130 1.40 -3.04 6.55
CA GLN A 130 1.19 -1.59 6.54
C GLN A 130 2.50 -0.80 6.55
N ILE A 131 3.49 -1.25 7.31
CA ILE A 131 4.82 -0.63 7.39
C ILE A 131 5.54 -0.77 6.04
N GLU A 132 5.62 -1.97 5.49
CA GLU A 132 6.27 -2.22 4.19
C GLU A 132 5.62 -1.39 3.08
N PHE A 133 4.28 -1.35 3.04
CA PHE A 133 3.55 -0.52 2.08
C PHE A 133 3.92 0.96 2.16
N ALA A 134 4.03 1.49 3.39
CA ALA A 134 4.40 2.88 3.59
C ALA A 134 5.86 3.16 3.17
N GLU A 135 6.78 2.23 3.41
CA GLU A 135 8.18 2.35 3.01
C GLU A 135 8.33 2.34 1.49
N ASP A 136 7.75 1.36 0.81
CA ASP A 136 7.82 1.23 -0.64
C ASP A 136 7.17 2.43 -1.35
N MET A 137 6.07 2.96 -0.80
CA MET A 137 5.44 4.16 -1.35
C MET A 137 6.31 5.41 -1.20
N ASN A 138 7.01 5.56 -0.08
CA ASN A 138 7.94 6.66 0.12
C ASN A 138 9.14 6.55 -0.83
N GLU A 139 9.67 5.34 -1.05
CA GLU A 139 10.74 5.10 -2.01
C GLU A 139 10.30 5.45 -3.44
N LEU A 140 9.11 4.99 -3.85
CA LEU A 140 8.54 5.32 -5.16
C LEU A 140 8.38 6.84 -5.35
N GLN A 141 7.88 7.55 -4.34
CA GLN A 141 7.75 9.01 -4.39
C GLN A 141 9.12 9.70 -4.52
N ALA A 142 10.15 9.20 -3.83
CA ALA A 142 11.50 9.74 -3.93
C ALA A 142 12.11 9.53 -5.32
N VAL A 143 11.94 8.33 -5.91
CA VAL A 143 12.39 8.02 -7.27
C VAL A 143 11.68 8.90 -8.29
N ALA A 144 10.36 9.03 -8.19
CA ALA A 144 9.58 9.89 -9.10
C ALA A 144 10.02 11.36 -9.02
N ALA A 145 10.26 11.88 -7.81
CA ALA A 145 10.76 13.24 -7.62
C ALA A 145 12.15 13.44 -8.25
N ALA A 146 13.06 12.47 -8.10
CA ALA A 146 14.39 12.53 -8.71
C ALA A 146 14.33 12.51 -10.25
N GLN A 147 13.43 11.70 -10.83
CA GLN A 147 13.22 11.65 -12.28
C GLN A 147 12.62 12.96 -12.83
N LEU A 148 11.68 13.58 -12.11
CA LEU A 148 11.14 14.88 -12.50
C LEU A 148 12.22 15.97 -12.48
N ASP A 149 13.08 16.00 -11.46
CA ASP A 149 14.21 16.94 -11.39
C ASP A 149 15.23 16.70 -12.52
N GLU A 150 15.42 15.45 -12.93
CA GLU A 150 16.24 15.13 -14.11
C GLU A 150 15.61 15.62 -15.42
N LEU A 151 14.29 15.42 -15.60
CA LEU A 151 13.56 15.95 -16.76
C LEU A 151 13.61 17.47 -16.83
N ASP A 152 13.46 18.17 -15.71
CA ASP A 152 13.56 19.63 -15.66
C ASP A 152 14.96 20.10 -16.08
N ARG A 153 16.02 19.44 -15.60
CA ARG A 153 17.40 19.72 -16.02
C ARG A 153 17.64 19.47 -17.51
N ASP A 154 17.05 18.42 -18.07
CA ASP A 154 17.13 18.12 -19.50
C ASP A 154 16.39 19.17 -20.34
N ILE A 155 15.23 19.63 -19.89
CA ILE A 155 14.48 20.72 -20.54
C ILE A 155 15.34 21.99 -20.55
N GLU A 156 15.89 22.40 -19.41
CA GLU A 156 16.75 23.58 -19.32
C GLU A 156 17.98 23.47 -20.25
N ALA A 157 18.60 22.29 -20.32
CA ALA A 157 19.75 22.04 -21.19
C ALA A 157 19.37 22.12 -22.68
N LEU A 158 18.21 21.57 -23.05
CA LEU A 158 17.68 21.65 -24.42
C LEU A 158 17.35 23.10 -24.81
N GLU A 159 16.71 23.86 -23.92
CA GLU A 159 16.42 25.27 -24.14
C GLU A 159 17.70 26.08 -24.33
N ALA A 160 18.69 25.90 -23.45
CA ALA A 160 19.98 26.59 -23.56
C ALA A 160 20.69 26.28 -24.87
N ARG A 161 20.63 25.01 -25.32
CA ARG A 161 21.19 24.58 -26.60
C ARG A 161 20.48 25.24 -27.78
N ALA A 162 19.15 25.23 -27.79
CA ALA A 162 18.36 25.86 -28.84
C ALA A 162 18.65 27.37 -28.92
N ASP A 163 18.76 28.04 -27.77
CA ASP A 163 19.12 29.45 -27.67
C ASP A 163 20.52 29.74 -28.24
N GLN A 164 21.48 28.88 -27.95
CA GLN A 164 22.84 28.99 -28.47
C GLN A 164 22.86 28.81 -29.98
N GLU A 165 22.24 27.74 -30.50
CA GLU A 165 22.17 27.45 -31.93
C GLU A 165 21.49 28.61 -32.68
N ALA A 166 20.41 29.18 -32.15
CA ALA A 166 19.77 30.35 -32.72
C ALA A 166 20.68 31.59 -32.73
N ARG A 167 21.46 31.82 -31.66
CA ARG A 167 22.41 32.95 -31.60
C ARG A 167 23.55 32.79 -32.60
N GLU A 168 24.07 31.57 -32.76
CA GLU A 168 25.13 31.25 -33.72
C GLU A 168 24.65 31.47 -35.16
N ALA A 169 23.47 30.94 -35.51
CA ALA A 169 22.87 31.15 -36.83
C ALA A 169 22.65 32.64 -37.16
N VAL A 170 22.21 33.44 -36.18
CA VAL A 170 22.04 34.89 -36.36
C VAL A 170 23.39 35.61 -36.51
N ALA A 171 24.45 35.15 -35.85
CA ALA A 171 25.77 35.72 -35.99
C ALA A 171 26.34 35.46 -37.40
N GLU A 172 26.21 34.23 -37.90
CA GLU A 172 26.61 33.83 -39.25
C GLU A 172 25.89 34.64 -40.32
N LEU A 173 24.55 34.76 -40.24
CA LEU A 173 23.77 35.59 -41.17
C LEU A 173 24.18 37.07 -41.16
N ARG A 174 24.63 37.60 -40.01
CA ARG A 174 25.12 38.99 -39.93
C ARG A 174 26.47 39.16 -40.60
N GLU A 175 27.34 38.16 -40.51
CA GLU A 175 28.63 38.12 -41.19
C GLU A 175 28.45 38.04 -42.71
N GLU A 176 27.63 37.09 -43.18
CA GLU A 176 27.27 36.97 -44.61
C GLU A 176 26.69 38.29 -45.17
N ARG A 177 25.79 38.94 -44.41
CA ARG A 177 25.25 40.26 -44.79
C ARG A 177 26.33 41.33 -44.88
N ALA A 178 27.31 41.32 -43.97
CA ALA A 178 28.38 42.31 -43.95
C ALA A 178 29.34 42.12 -45.13
N GLU A 179 29.67 40.88 -45.47
CA GLU A 179 30.46 40.53 -46.66
C GLU A 179 29.75 40.98 -47.94
N LEU A 180 28.46 40.65 -48.06
CA LEU A 180 27.63 41.08 -49.18
C LEU A 180 27.59 42.62 -49.32
N ALA A 181 27.50 43.34 -48.20
CA ALA A 181 27.53 44.81 -48.20
C ALA A 181 28.88 45.36 -48.69
N SER A 182 30.00 44.77 -48.26
CA SER A 182 31.34 45.13 -48.72
C SER A 182 31.50 44.90 -50.24
N ASN A 183 31.02 43.76 -50.74
CA ASN A 183 31.09 43.42 -52.16
C ASN A 183 30.25 44.40 -53.01
N LEU A 184 29.09 44.82 -52.51
CA LEU A 184 28.26 45.86 -53.15
C LEU A 184 28.93 47.24 -53.15
N GLU A 185 29.65 47.61 -52.10
CA GLU A 185 30.42 48.87 -52.05
C GLU A 185 31.58 48.87 -53.04
N GLN A 186 32.30 47.75 -53.14
CA GLN A 186 33.37 47.55 -54.11
C GLN A 186 32.84 47.63 -55.55
N LEU A 187 31.68 47.04 -55.84
CA LEU A 187 30.97 47.18 -57.12
C LEU A 187 30.64 48.62 -57.49
N GLY A 188 30.29 49.46 -56.52
CA GLY A 188 30.01 50.88 -56.73
C GLY A 188 31.22 51.68 -57.22
N ASN A 189 32.43 51.17 -56.98
CA ASN A 189 33.69 51.81 -57.34
C ASN A 189 34.45 51.07 -58.47
N ALA A 190 33.92 49.94 -58.95
CA ALA A 190 34.56 49.04 -59.90
C ALA A 190 34.45 49.51 -61.36
N THR A 191 35.45 49.19 -62.17
CA THR A 191 35.43 49.38 -63.63
C THR A 191 34.51 48.36 -64.33
N ALA A 192 34.18 48.55 -65.61
CA ALA A 192 33.21 47.69 -66.32
C ALA A 192 33.63 46.21 -66.48
N GLU A 193 34.94 45.90 -66.34
CA GLU A 193 35.46 44.52 -66.34
C GLU A 193 35.30 43.91 -64.93
N GLU A 194 35.72 44.65 -63.90
CA GLU A 194 35.60 44.29 -62.47
C GLU A 194 34.15 44.15 -62.02
N PHE A 195 33.25 44.98 -62.56
CA PHE A 195 31.81 44.92 -62.31
C PHE A 195 31.19 43.60 -62.80
N ARG A 196 31.75 43.00 -63.85
CA ARG A 196 31.24 41.75 -64.44
C ARG A 196 31.57 40.55 -63.53
N GLU A 197 32.73 40.58 -62.89
CA GLU A 197 33.22 39.55 -61.97
C GLU A 197 32.53 39.67 -60.61
N ALA A 198 32.50 40.87 -60.02
CA ALA A 198 31.86 41.10 -58.73
C ALA A 198 30.33 40.94 -58.75
N ARG A 199 29.67 41.04 -59.92
CA ARG A 199 28.25 40.70 -60.07
C ARG A 199 27.99 39.19 -59.86
N ALA A 200 28.94 38.33 -60.22
CA ALA A 200 28.81 36.89 -60.01
C ALA A 200 28.92 36.54 -58.53
N GLU A 201 29.91 37.12 -57.83
CA GLU A 201 30.11 36.94 -56.37
C GLU A 201 28.92 37.45 -55.55
N VAL A 202 28.34 38.60 -55.91
CA VAL A 202 27.14 39.10 -55.23
C VAL A 202 25.93 38.19 -55.45
N ALA A 203 25.76 37.64 -56.66
CA ALA A 203 24.66 36.70 -56.93
C ALA A 203 24.83 35.38 -56.16
N GLU A 204 26.06 34.92 -55.97
CA GLU A 204 26.38 33.75 -55.14
C GLU A 204 26.13 34.03 -53.65
N GLY A 205 26.60 35.16 -53.13
CA GLY A 205 26.37 35.57 -51.74
C GLY A 205 24.88 35.70 -51.39
N PHE A 206 24.04 36.22 -52.31
CA PHE A 206 22.59 36.23 -52.12
C PHE A 206 21.96 34.84 -52.11
N ASN A 207 22.45 33.89 -52.94
CA ASN A 207 21.93 32.52 -52.96
C ASN A 207 22.31 31.75 -51.69
N ASN A 208 23.53 31.93 -51.20
CA ASN A 208 23.99 31.30 -49.96
C ASN A 208 23.16 31.79 -48.77
N LEU A 209 22.97 33.11 -48.63
CA LEU A 209 22.14 33.70 -47.58
C LEU A 209 20.69 33.22 -47.63
N TRP A 210 20.12 33.04 -48.82
CA TRP A 210 18.76 32.50 -48.96
C TRP A 210 18.67 31.02 -48.57
N SER A 211 19.72 30.23 -48.84
CA SER A 211 19.81 28.84 -48.40
C SER A 211 19.92 28.75 -46.88
N SER A 212 20.83 29.53 -46.27
CA SER A 212 21.05 29.58 -44.82
C SER A 212 19.77 29.99 -44.08
N LEU A 213 19.02 30.96 -44.60
CA LEU A 213 17.72 31.38 -44.04
C LEU A 213 16.64 30.29 -44.10
N ARG A 214 16.72 29.37 -45.07
CA ARG A 214 15.76 28.28 -45.23
C ARG A 214 16.05 27.12 -44.28
N ASP A 215 17.31 26.95 -43.91
CA ASP A 215 17.79 25.84 -43.09
C ASP A 215 17.78 26.15 -41.59
N ILE A 216 17.49 27.40 -41.19
CA ILE A 216 17.14 27.74 -39.81
C ILE A 216 15.75 27.15 -39.51
N ASP A 217 15.75 26.00 -38.85
CA ASP A 217 14.55 25.34 -38.37
C ASP A 217 13.96 26.15 -37.20
N VAL A 218 12.96 26.99 -37.50
CA VAL A 218 12.19 27.69 -36.47
C VAL A 218 11.17 26.69 -35.94
N PRO A 219 11.22 26.28 -34.66
CA PRO A 219 10.28 25.31 -34.15
C PRO A 219 8.84 25.83 -34.33
N HIS A 220 8.08 25.19 -35.21
CA HIS A 220 6.65 25.43 -35.33
C HIS A 220 6.00 24.94 -34.03
N VAL A 221 5.65 25.88 -33.15
CA VAL A 221 4.76 25.61 -32.02
C VAL A 221 3.41 25.18 -32.60
N HIS A 222 3.19 23.87 -32.67
CA HIS A 222 1.88 23.29 -32.94
C HIS A 222 0.99 23.54 -31.71
N VAL A 223 0.28 24.67 -31.69
CA VAL A 223 -0.83 24.88 -30.76
C VAL A 223 -2.00 24.02 -31.23
N THR A 224 -2.18 22.86 -30.61
CA THR A 224 -3.44 22.11 -30.72
C THR A 224 -4.49 22.81 -29.85
N VAL A 225 -5.36 23.59 -30.49
CA VAL A 225 -6.61 24.03 -29.85
C VAL A 225 -7.51 22.80 -29.76
N HIS A 226 -7.66 22.24 -28.56
CA HIS A 226 -8.76 21.32 -28.29
C HIS A 226 -10.03 22.16 -28.14
N ASP A 227 -10.91 22.08 -29.14
CA ASP A 227 -12.27 22.56 -29.04
C ASP A 227 -13.02 21.71 -27.99
N ALA A 228 -13.63 22.42 -27.03
CA ALA A 228 -14.51 21.90 -25.99
C ALA A 228 -15.95 21.74 -26.50
#